data_AF-V7API3-F1
#
_entry.id   AF-V7API3-F1
#
_cell.length_a   1.000
_cell.length_b   1.000
_cell.length_c   1.000
_cell.angle_alpha   90.00
_cell.angle_beta   90.00
_cell.angle_gamma   90.00
#
_symmetry.space_group_name_H-M   'P 1'
#
loop_
_entity.id
_entity.type
_entity.pdbx_description
1 polymer ?
#
loop_
_entity_poly.entity_id
_entity_poly.type
_entity_poly.pdbx_seq_one_letter_code
_entity_poly.pdbx_strand_id
1 'polypeptide(L)'
;MAEIMVIFDFDSTIIECDSDNWVLDDTALTQNFYQLLPTMHWNPLMDRMMKELHSQGKTIEDIVEILKRTPMHPCIVPAIEAAYSLGCDLKIVSDANIFFIETILKHHGVWNCFSEIICNPSHVKEGSLNICPYHDYLKSSHGCNLCPPNMCKGVVIERIQNSMAGAGKKKVIYLGDGNGDFCPSLKLKENDYLMPRTGFPLCDLVSKNSTKIKAEVHGWRDGKELQHVLLHLINKA
;
A
#
# COMPACT_ATOMS: atom_id res chain seq x y z
N MET A 1 17.94 -8.87 -15.82
CA MET A 1 16.64 -8.31 -15.39
C MET A 1 16.17 -9.13 -14.20
N ALA A 2 15.55 -8.53 -13.19
CA ALA A 2 14.99 -9.27 -12.06
C ALA A 2 13.93 -10.27 -12.52
N GLU A 3 14.02 -11.53 -12.08
CA GLU A 3 13.07 -12.61 -12.41
C GLU A 3 11.83 -12.60 -11.51
N ILE A 4 11.96 -11.99 -10.32
CA ILE A 4 10.90 -11.91 -9.31
C ILE A 4 10.54 -10.44 -9.09
N MET A 5 9.24 -10.17 -9.06
CA MET A 5 8.68 -8.89 -8.66
C MET A 5 7.93 -9.06 -7.34
N VAL A 6 8.25 -8.22 -6.37
CA VAL A 6 7.57 -8.20 -5.07
C VAL A 6 6.78 -6.90 -4.97
N ILE A 7 5.47 -7.02 -4.76
CA ILE A 7 4.56 -5.89 -4.69
C ILE A 7 3.95 -5.86 -3.29
N PHE A 8 4.17 -4.75 -2.60
CA PHE A 8 3.68 -4.53 -1.24
C PHE A 8 2.49 -3.59 -1.27
N ASP A 9 1.45 -3.89 -0.49
CA ASP A 9 0.67 -2.84 0.14
C ASP A 9 1.51 -2.11 1.20
N PHE A 10 1.03 -0.96 1.67
CA PHE A 10 1.74 -0.11 2.61
C PHE A 10 1.14 -0.13 4.01
N ASP A 11 -0.06 0.44 4.17
CA ASP A 11 -0.78 0.48 5.44
C ASP A 11 -1.07 -0.95 5.93
N SER A 12 -0.89 -1.21 7.22
CA SER A 12 -1.04 -2.54 7.84
C SER A 12 -0.25 -3.69 7.17
N THR A 13 0.70 -3.38 6.28
CA THR A 13 1.55 -4.35 5.58
C THR A 13 3.04 -4.04 5.80
N ILE A 14 3.51 -2.88 5.34
CA ILE A 14 4.87 -2.39 5.63
C ILE A 14 4.89 -1.70 6.99
N ILE A 15 3.89 -0.86 7.27
CA ILE A 15 3.70 -0.24 8.59
C ILE A 15 2.62 -0.99 9.37
N GLU A 16 2.62 -0.85 10.69
CA GLU A 16 1.73 -1.57 11.61
C GLU A 16 0.38 -0.86 11.85
N CYS A 17 0.06 0.16 11.06
CA CYS A 17 -1.17 0.93 11.18
C CYS A 17 -1.65 1.46 9.82
N ASP A 18 -2.79 2.13 9.85
CA ASP A 18 -3.26 2.99 8.77
C ASP A 18 -2.61 4.39 8.92
N SER A 19 -1.92 4.85 7.88
CA SER A 19 -1.15 6.10 7.93
C SER A 19 -2.01 7.36 8.03
N ASP A 20 -3.22 7.36 7.46
CA ASP A 20 -4.16 8.47 7.58
C ASP A 20 -4.66 8.57 9.03
N ASN A 21 -5.12 7.46 9.61
CA ASN A 21 -5.57 7.40 11.01
C ASN A 21 -4.44 7.78 11.98
N TRP A 22 -3.20 7.35 11.71
CA TRP A 22 -2.04 7.72 12.53
C TRP A 22 -1.86 9.24 12.64
N VAL A 23 -1.96 9.95 11.51
CA VAL A 23 -1.86 11.41 11.49
C VAL A 23 -3.08 12.06 12.16
N LEU A 24 -4.29 11.56 11.91
CA LEU A 24 -5.51 12.10 12.51
C LEU A 24 -5.53 11.95 14.04
N ASP A 25 -5.06 10.82 14.55
CA ASP A 25 -5.02 10.54 15.99
C ASP A 25 -4.02 11.45 16.71
N ASP A 26 -2.79 11.60 16.17
CA ASP A 26 -1.77 12.47 16.78
C ASP A 26 -2.18 13.95 16.73
N THR A 27 -2.95 14.34 15.70
CA THR A 27 -3.44 15.71 15.53
C THR A 27 -4.81 16.00 16.12
N ALA A 28 -5.43 15.02 16.80
CA ALA A 28 -6.76 15.11 17.39
C ALA A 28 -7.88 15.50 16.38
N LEU A 29 -7.72 15.15 15.10
CA LEU A 29 -8.73 15.36 14.06
C LEU A 29 -9.64 14.15 13.82
N THR A 30 -9.38 13.01 14.45
CA THR A 30 -10.14 11.76 14.28
C THR A 30 -11.65 11.94 14.43
N GLN A 31 -12.08 12.69 15.45
CA GLN A 31 -13.51 12.95 15.66
C GLN A 31 -14.12 13.76 14.51
N ASN A 32 -13.43 14.81 14.05
CA ASN A 32 -13.88 15.67 12.95
C ASN A 32 -13.95 14.86 11.65
N PHE A 33 -12.97 14.00 11.40
CA PHE A 33 -12.94 13.11 10.25
C PHE A 33 -14.18 12.20 10.24
N TYR A 34 -14.43 11.44 11.31
CA TYR A 34 -15.56 10.51 11.34
C TYR A 34 -16.93 11.19 11.34
N GLN A 35 -17.05 12.43 11.82
CA GLN A 35 -18.28 13.22 11.67
C GLN A 35 -18.59 13.57 10.22
N LEU A 36 -17.56 13.80 9.40
CA LEU A 36 -17.71 14.20 8.00
C LEU A 36 -17.72 13.02 7.02
N LEU A 37 -17.19 11.86 7.43
CA LEU A 37 -17.10 10.65 6.61
C LEU A 37 -18.43 10.21 5.96
N PRO A 38 -19.62 10.34 6.58
CA PRO A 38 -20.88 10.01 5.92
C PRO A 38 -21.23 10.90 4.71
N THR A 39 -20.57 12.06 4.57
CA THR A 39 -20.88 13.09 3.56
C THR A 39 -19.82 13.25 2.49
N MET A 40 -18.65 12.65 2.66
CA MET A 40 -17.49 12.82 1.78
C MET A 40 -16.77 11.50 1.56
N HIS A 41 -16.25 11.30 0.34
CA HIS A 41 -15.32 10.20 0.09
C HIS A 41 -14.00 10.41 0.87
N TRP A 42 -13.32 9.30 1.15
CA TRP A 42 -12.11 9.27 1.97
C TRP A 42 -11.02 10.25 1.50
N ASN A 43 -10.58 10.19 0.23
CA ASN A 43 -9.51 11.08 -0.26
C ASN A 43 -9.84 12.59 -0.15
N PRO A 44 -10.99 13.10 -0.65
CA PRO A 44 -11.36 14.50 -0.43
C PRO A 44 -11.49 14.88 1.03
N LEU A 45 -11.90 13.94 1.89
CA LEU A 45 -12.00 14.20 3.31
C LEU A 45 -10.63 14.31 3.97
N MET A 46 -9.69 13.42 3.64
CA MET A 46 -8.30 13.53 4.10
C MET A 46 -7.63 14.80 3.62
N ASP A 47 -7.83 15.19 2.35
CA ASP A 47 -7.38 16.49 1.82
C ASP A 47 -7.94 17.66 2.63
N ARG A 48 -9.22 17.60 3.01
CA ARG A 48 -9.85 18.59 3.90
C ARG A 48 -9.24 18.58 5.30
N MET A 49 -8.90 17.43 5.87
CA MET A 49 -8.24 17.37 7.18
C MET A 49 -6.84 18.00 7.12
N MET A 50 -6.09 17.81 6.04
CA MET A 50 -4.78 18.47 5.88
C MET A 50 -4.91 20.00 5.81
N LYS A 51 -5.97 20.51 5.15
CA LYS A 51 -6.28 21.95 5.14
C LYS A 51 -6.69 22.48 6.51
N GLU A 52 -7.40 21.67 7.29
CA GLU A 52 -7.77 22.01 8.67
C GLU A 52 -6.54 22.06 9.57
N LEU A 53 -5.59 21.13 9.44
CA LEU A 53 -4.31 21.22 10.15
C LEU A 53 -3.57 22.51 9.83
N HIS A 54 -3.50 22.85 8.55
CA HIS A 54 -2.86 24.09 8.11
C HIS A 54 -3.56 25.34 8.69
N SER A 55 -4.90 25.37 8.72
CA SER A 55 -5.66 26.50 9.29
C SER A 55 -5.44 26.65 10.80
N GLN A 56 -5.16 25.56 11.50
CA GLN A 56 -4.79 25.53 12.91
C GLN A 56 -3.30 25.86 13.16
N GLY A 57 -2.55 26.20 12.11
CA GLY A 57 -1.14 26.60 12.20
C GLY A 57 -0.15 25.44 12.25
N LYS A 58 -0.58 24.19 11.97
CA LYS A 58 0.34 23.06 11.83
C LYS A 58 1.11 23.16 10.52
N THR A 59 2.41 22.91 10.62
CA THR A 59 3.34 22.95 9.49
C THR A 59 3.45 21.58 8.82
N ILE A 60 4.03 21.54 7.63
CA ILE A 60 4.37 20.27 6.96
C ILE A 60 5.40 19.50 7.78
N GLU A 61 6.35 20.21 8.40
CA GLU A 61 7.36 19.64 9.28
C GLU A 61 6.73 18.93 10.48
N ASP A 62 5.66 19.47 11.07
CA ASP A 62 4.91 18.79 12.13
C ASP A 62 4.36 17.45 11.65
N ILE A 63 3.78 17.41 10.44
CA ILE A 63 3.26 16.16 9.84
C ILE A 63 4.41 15.17 9.60
N VAL A 64 5.57 15.65 9.13
CA VAL A 64 6.76 14.81 8.93
C VAL A 64 7.22 14.17 10.24
N GLU A 65 7.28 14.91 11.35
CA GLU A 65 7.67 14.36 12.65
C GLU A 65 6.66 13.36 13.23
N ILE A 66 5.38 13.48 12.86
CA ILE A 66 4.37 12.46 13.17
C ILE A 66 4.62 11.19 12.37
N LEU A 67 4.83 11.31 11.06
CA LEU A 67 5.06 10.19 10.16
C LEU A 67 6.35 9.42 10.47
N LYS A 68 7.40 10.09 10.95
CA LYS A 68 8.64 9.42 11.40
C LYS A 68 8.42 8.50 12.61
N ARG A 69 7.35 8.71 13.38
CA ARG A 69 7.00 7.90 14.56
C ARG A 69 6.04 6.75 14.22
N THR A 70 5.62 6.62 12.96
CA THR A 70 4.72 5.55 12.52
C THR A 70 5.29 4.17 12.90
N PRO A 71 4.49 3.29 13.54
CA PRO A 71 4.99 1.99 13.98
C PRO A 71 5.32 1.09 12.78
N MET A 72 6.51 0.50 12.81
CA MET A 72 7.00 -0.47 11.84
C MET A 72 7.70 -1.61 12.57
N HIS A 73 7.38 -2.86 12.23
CA HIS A 73 8.02 -3.99 12.89
C HIS A 73 9.52 -4.06 12.52
N PRO A 74 10.44 -4.33 13.48
CA PRO A 74 11.89 -4.26 13.25
C PRO A 74 12.43 -5.16 12.13
N CYS A 75 11.71 -6.24 11.78
CA CYS A 75 12.07 -7.14 10.68
C CYS A 75 11.69 -6.64 9.27
N ILE A 76 10.87 -5.58 9.13
CA ILE A 76 10.39 -5.11 7.83
C ILE A 76 11.52 -4.51 6.99
N VAL A 77 12.31 -3.59 7.55
CA VAL A 77 13.47 -3.00 6.85
C VAL A 77 14.46 -4.09 6.41
N PRO A 78 14.92 -5.01 7.29
CA PRO A 78 15.74 -6.15 6.87
C PRO A 78 15.10 -7.04 5.79
N ALA A 79 13.78 -7.23 5.79
CA ALA A 79 13.10 -8.01 4.76
C ALA A 79 13.15 -7.32 3.38
N ILE A 80 12.88 -6.01 3.35
CA ILE A 80 12.95 -5.18 2.13
C ILE A 80 14.38 -5.18 1.58
N GLU A 81 15.37 -4.89 2.43
CA GLU A 81 16.78 -4.85 2.03
C GLU A 81 17.28 -6.20 1.52
N ALA A 82 16.88 -7.30 2.16
CA ALA A 82 17.25 -8.65 1.74
C ALA A 82 16.61 -9.01 0.39
N ALA A 83 15.31 -8.73 0.19
CA ALA A 83 14.64 -8.96 -1.09
C ALA A 83 15.28 -8.13 -2.22
N TYR A 84 15.62 -6.87 -1.94
CA TYR A 84 16.33 -6.00 -2.88
C TYR A 84 17.73 -6.54 -3.22
N SER A 85 18.49 -6.98 -2.20
CA SER A 85 19.84 -7.52 -2.37
C SER A 85 19.86 -8.85 -3.15
N LEU A 86 18.78 -9.62 -3.08
CA LEU A 86 18.55 -10.81 -3.90
C LEU A 86 18.18 -10.49 -5.36
N GLY A 87 18.13 -9.21 -5.73
CA GLY A 87 17.88 -8.76 -7.10
C GLY A 87 16.40 -8.74 -7.47
N CYS A 88 15.48 -8.74 -6.50
CA CYS A 88 14.05 -8.60 -6.78
C CYS A 88 13.70 -7.17 -7.22
N ASP A 89 12.69 -7.05 -8.09
CA ASP A 89 12.07 -5.77 -8.45
C ASP A 89 10.98 -5.45 -7.42
N LEU A 90 11.25 -4.52 -6.50
CA LEU A 90 10.31 -4.16 -5.43
C LEU A 90 9.43 -2.99 -5.85
N LYS A 91 8.12 -3.10 -5.62
CA LYS A 91 7.14 -2.05 -5.90
C LYS A 91 6.14 -1.90 -4.75
N ILE A 92 5.53 -0.73 -4.65
CA ILE A 92 4.39 -0.50 -3.75
C ILE A 92 3.16 -0.16 -4.59
N VAL A 93 2.03 -0.77 -4.24
CA VAL A 93 0.71 -0.42 -4.77
C VAL A 93 -0.21 -0.20 -3.57
N SER A 94 -0.51 1.05 -3.25
CA SER A 94 -1.22 1.39 -2.01
C SER A 94 -2.25 2.49 -2.18
N ASP A 95 -3.31 2.42 -1.37
CA ASP A 95 -4.33 3.46 -1.23
C ASP A 95 -3.86 4.65 -0.36
N ALA A 96 -2.69 4.55 0.29
CA ALA A 96 -2.06 5.70 0.94
C ALA A 96 -1.66 6.78 -0.09
N ASN A 97 -1.24 7.94 0.40
CA ASN A 97 -0.73 9.03 -0.44
C ASN A 97 0.81 9.02 -0.53
N ILE A 98 1.35 9.51 -1.66
CA ILE A 98 2.80 9.45 -1.93
C ILE A 98 3.63 10.20 -0.89
N PHE A 99 3.14 11.32 -0.35
CA PHE A 99 3.88 12.11 0.64
C PHE A 99 4.09 11.32 1.94
N PHE A 100 3.09 10.57 2.41
CA PHE A 100 3.21 9.73 3.60
C PHE A 100 4.17 8.56 3.36
N ILE A 101 3.97 7.82 2.27
CA ILE A 101 4.82 6.69 1.89
C ILE A 101 6.29 7.14 1.77
N GLU A 102 6.54 8.22 1.02
CA GLU A 102 7.88 8.75 0.79
C GLU A 102 8.56 9.20 2.08
N THR A 103 7.85 9.92 2.94
CA THR A 103 8.40 10.40 4.21
C THR A 103 8.83 9.24 5.11
N ILE A 104 7.97 8.23 5.26
CA ILE A 104 8.23 7.07 6.13
C ILE A 104 9.39 6.23 5.57
N LEU A 105 9.36 5.88 4.27
CA LEU A 105 10.40 5.05 3.68
C LEU A 105 11.77 5.76 3.62
N LYS A 106 11.80 7.08 3.42
CA LYS A 106 13.05 7.87 3.50
C LYS A 106 13.59 7.90 4.92
N HIS A 107 12.73 8.06 5.93
CA HIS A 107 13.14 8.02 7.33
C HIS A 107 13.83 6.69 7.68
N HIS A 108 13.29 5.57 7.18
CA HIS A 108 13.84 4.23 7.39
C HIS A 108 14.95 3.83 6.41
N GLY A 109 15.35 4.70 5.47
CA GLY A 109 16.46 4.45 4.54
C GLY A 109 16.17 3.47 3.40
N VAL A 110 14.93 3.00 3.23
CA VAL A 110 14.55 1.96 2.26
C VAL A 110 13.81 2.47 1.02
N TRP A 111 13.61 3.79 0.91
CA TRP A 111 12.95 4.41 -0.26
C TRP A 111 13.55 3.95 -1.60
N ASN A 112 14.88 3.92 -1.70
CA ASN A 112 15.59 3.58 -2.94
C ASN A 112 15.56 2.08 -3.27
N CYS A 113 15.03 1.22 -2.41
CA CYS A 113 14.83 -0.20 -2.70
C CYS A 113 13.67 -0.44 -3.67
N PHE A 114 12.74 0.52 -3.78
CA PHE A 114 11.56 0.41 -4.62
C PHE A 114 11.79 1.05 -5.99
N SER A 115 11.53 0.29 -7.06
CA SER A 115 11.65 0.78 -8.43
C SER A 115 10.47 1.67 -8.84
N GLU A 116 9.31 1.48 -8.20
CA GLU A 116 8.08 2.19 -8.50
C GLU A 116 7.12 2.14 -7.31
N ILE A 117 6.46 3.27 -7.05
CA ILE A 117 5.42 3.40 -6.03
C ILE A 117 4.19 3.98 -6.72
N ILE A 118 3.09 3.24 -6.68
CA ILE A 118 1.84 3.58 -7.35
C ILE A 118 0.79 3.76 -6.27
N CYS A 119 0.35 4.99 -6.05
CA CYS A 119 -0.53 5.34 -4.95
C CYS A 119 -1.29 6.64 -5.24
N ASN A 120 -2.07 7.12 -4.28
CA ASN A 120 -2.77 8.40 -4.42
C ASN A 120 -1.77 9.57 -4.50
N PRO A 121 -1.84 10.45 -5.52
CA PRO A 121 -0.94 11.59 -5.64
C PRO A 121 -1.15 12.59 -4.50
N SER A 122 -0.07 13.22 -4.06
CA SER A 122 -0.12 14.31 -3.10
C SER A 122 1.04 15.27 -3.31
N HIS A 123 0.84 16.53 -2.94
CA HIS A 123 1.86 17.57 -3.04
C HIS A 123 1.60 18.68 -2.03
N VAL A 124 2.66 19.35 -1.59
CA VAL A 124 2.52 20.54 -0.75
C VAL A 124 2.22 21.74 -1.64
N LYS A 125 1.18 22.50 -1.29
CA LYS A 125 0.83 23.77 -1.93
C LYS A 125 0.53 24.80 -0.84
N GLU A 126 1.22 25.94 -0.88
CA GLU A 126 0.98 27.06 0.04
C GLU A 126 1.04 26.64 1.53
N GLY A 127 1.91 25.67 1.87
CA GLY A 127 2.06 25.16 3.24
C GLY A 127 1.03 24.12 3.68
N SER A 128 0.08 23.76 2.82
CA SER A 128 -0.90 22.68 3.06
C SER A 128 -0.58 21.45 2.20
N LEU A 129 -0.74 20.26 2.75
CA LEU A 129 -0.66 19.02 1.99
C LEU A 129 -1.98 18.82 1.22
N ASN A 130 -1.88 18.69 -0.10
CA ASN A 130 -3.02 18.35 -0.95
C ASN A 130 -2.97 16.87 -1.33
N ILE A 131 -4.12 16.19 -1.28
CA ILE A 131 -4.24 14.77 -1.60
C ILE A 131 -5.28 14.59 -2.72
N CYS A 132 -4.90 13.90 -3.77
CA CYS A 132 -5.73 13.61 -4.93
C CYS A 132 -5.96 12.10 -5.06
N PRO A 133 -7.11 11.65 -5.60
CA PRO A 133 -7.30 10.25 -5.93
C PRO A 133 -6.44 9.85 -7.15
N TYR A 134 -5.99 8.60 -7.17
CA TYR A 134 -5.23 8.03 -8.29
C TYR A 134 -6.07 7.91 -9.57
N HIS A 135 -7.30 7.43 -9.42
CA HIS A 135 -8.32 7.49 -10.46
C HIS A 135 -9.16 8.76 -10.29
N ASP A 136 -9.20 9.58 -11.33
CA ASP A 136 -10.12 10.71 -11.40
C ASP A 136 -11.56 10.20 -11.64
N TYR A 137 -12.18 9.70 -10.57
CA TYR A 137 -13.51 9.11 -10.60
C TYR A 137 -14.62 10.11 -10.87
N LEU A 138 -14.33 11.42 -10.84
CA LEU A 138 -15.25 12.47 -11.29
C LEU A 138 -15.32 12.52 -12.82
N LYS A 139 -14.24 12.14 -13.52
CA LYS A 139 -14.22 12.03 -14.98
C LYS A 139 -14.67 10.67 -15.48
N SER A 140 -14.16 9.59 -14.91
CA SER A 140 -14.57 8.23 -15.30
C SER A 140 -14.32 7.21 -14.20
N SER A 141 -15.27 6.29 -14.03
CA SER A 141 -15.07 5.10 -13.19
C SER A 141 -14.00 4.19 -13.78
N HIS A 142 -13.21 3.55 -12.91
CA HIS A 142 -12.28 2.48 -13.30
C HIS A 142 -12.98 1.13 -13.56
N GLY A 143 -14.32 1.06 -13.47
CA GLY A 143 -15.13 -0.10 -13.88
C GLY A 143 -15.05 -1.34 -12.97
N CYS A 144 -14.45 -1.22 -11.79
CA CYS A 144 -14.37 -2.31 -10.81
C CYS A 144 -15.39 -2.08 -9.70
N ASN A 145 -16.16 -3.13 -9.36
CA ASN A 145 -17.18 -3.06 -8.31
C ASN A 145 -16.67 -3.54 -6.93
N LEU A 146 -15.38 -3.90 -6.84
CA LEU A 146 -14.75 -4.40 -5.60
C LEU A 146 -13.91 -3.35 -4.88
N CYS A 147 -13.49 -2.30 -5.60
CA CYS A 147 -12.52 -1.33 -5.10
C CYS A 147 -13.20 0.01 -4.83
N PRO A 148 -12.64 0.83 -3.92
CA PRO A 148 -13.10 2.19 -3.73
C PRO A 148 -12.83 3.03 -4.99
N PRO A 149 -13.60 4.12 -5.23
CA PRO A 149 -13.51 4.89 -6.47
C PRO A 149 -12.14 5.53 -6.75
N ASN A 150 -11.38 5.82 -5.70
CA ASN A 150 -10.10 6.52 -5.76
C ASN A 150 -8.99 5.68 -6.39
N MET A 151 -8.98 4.35 -6.17
CA MET A 151 -7.92 3.49 -6.69
C MET A 151 -8.37 2.03 -6.78
N CYS A 152 -8.08 1.40 -7.93
CA CYS A 152 -8.25 -0.03 -8.10
C CYS A 152 -6.88 -0.69 -8.24
N LYS A 153 -6.37 -1.25 -7.13
CA LYS A 153 -5.10 -1.98 -7.12
C LYS A 153 -5.08 -3.11 -8.16
N GLY A 154 -6.21 -3.79 -8.40
CA GLY A 154 -6.30 -4.84 -9.42
C GLY A 154 -6.04 -4.36 -10.85
N VAL A 155 -6.57 -3.21 -11.25
CA VAL A 155 -6.29 -2.60 -12.57
C VAL A 155 -4.82 -2.19 -12.66
N VAL A 156 -4.24 -1.70 -11.57
CA VAL A 156 -2.81 -1.37 -11.49
C VAL A 156 -1.95 -2.62 -11.69
N ILE A 157 -2.25 -3.72 -10.99
CA ILE A 157 -1.54 -4.99 -11.16
C ILE A 157 -1.63 -5.51 -12.60
N GLU A 158 -2.81 -5.47 -13.23
CA GLU A 158 -2.97 -5.86 -14.63
C GLU A 158 -2.09 -5.00 -15.56
N ARG A 159 -2.04 -3.68 -15.34
CA ARG A 159 -1.16 -2.78 -16.10
C ARG A 159 0.31 -3.16 -15.95
N ILE A 160 0.76 -3.40 -14.72
CA ILE A 160 2.14 -3.81 -14.43
C ILE A 160 2.45 -5.11 -15.16
N GLN A 161 1.61 -6.13 -15.04
CA GLN A 161 1.79 -7.41 -15.73
C GLN A 161 1.82 -7.27 -17.27
N ASN A 162 0.95 -6.43 -17.84
CA ASN A 162 0.91 -6.21 -19.30
C ASN A 162 2.16 -5.49 -19.81
N SER A 163 2.70 -4.54 -19.05
CA SER A 163 3.97 -3.86 -19.41
C SER A 163 5.17 -4.80 -19.47
N MET A 164 5.07 -5.97 -18.82
CA MET A 164 6.11 -6.99 -18.76
C MET A 164 5.97 -8.11 -19.79
N ALA A 165 4.89 -8.16 -20.57
CA ALA A 165 4.60 -9.29 -21.46
C ALA A 165 5.71 -9.57 -22.51
N GLY A 166 6.60 -8.62 -22.78
CA GLY A 166 7.78 -8.80 -23.65
C GLY A 166 9.10 -9.11 -22.94
N ALA A 167 9.17 -9.07 -21.61
CA ALA A 167 10.42 -9.14 -20.83
C ALA A 167 10.72 -10.52 -20.21
N GLY A 168 9.97 -11.57 -20.60
CA GLY A 168 10.03 -12.90 -20.01
C GLY A 168 8.99 -13.10 -18.90
N LYS A 169 8.77 -14.36 -18.48
CA LYS A 169 7.84 -14.69 -17.40
C LYS A 169 8.45 -14.28 -16.06
N LYS A 170 8.09 -13.11 -15.54
CA LYS A 170 8.39 -12.75 -14.15
C LYS A 170 7.37 -13.36 -13.20
N LYS A 171 7.85 -13.88 -12.07
CA LYS A 171 7.02 -14.36 -10.97
C LYS A 171 6.64 -13.18 -10.06
N VAL A 172 5.37 -13.06 -9.69
CA VAL A 172 4.88 -12.00 -8.80
C VAL A 172 4.67 -12.54 -7.40
N ILE A 173 5.13 -11.80 -6.39
CA ILE A 173 4.78 -11.99 -4.97
C ILE A 173 4.00 -10.75 -4.55
N TYR A 174 2.74 -10.90 -4.17
CA TYR A 174 1.92 -9.80 -3.67
C TYR A 174 1.69 -9.95 -2.16
N LEU A 175 1.97 -8.90 -1.40
CA LEU A 175 1.74 -8.82 0.05
C LEU A 175 0.67 -7.77 0.33
N GLY A 176 -0.31 -8.10 1.17
CA GLY A 176 -1.37 -7.16 1.59
C GLY A 176 -2.18 -7.71 2.75
N ASP A 177 -3.07 -6.90 3.30
CA ASP A 177 -3.85 -7.22 4.50
C ASP A 177 -5.36 -6.99 4.32
N GLY A 178 -5.75 -5.99 3.53
CA GLY A 178 -7.08 -5.39 3.62
C GLY A 178 -8.06 -5.79 2.51
N ASN A 179 -9.26 -5.20 2.57
CA ASN A 179 -10.28 -5.37 1.52
C ASN A 179 -9.80 -4.90 0.15
N GLY A 180 -9.00 -3.82 0.10
CA GLY A 180 -8.44 -3.25 -1.13
C GLY A 180 -7.50 -4.20 -1.88
N ASP A 181 -6.96 -5.21 -1.19
CA ASP A 181 -6.03 -6.19 -1.74
C ASP A 181 -6.72 -7.43 -2.31
N PHE A 182 -8.03 -7.58 -2.11
CA PHE A 182 -8.74 -8.72 -2.66
C PHE A 182 -8.84 -8.64 -4.19
N CYS A 183 -9.11 -7.46 -4.74
CA CYS A 183 -9.15 -7.28 -6.20
C CYS A 183 -7.83 -7.66 -6.90
N PRO A 184 -6.64 -7.16 -6.49
CA PRO A 184 -5.37 -7.56 -7.10
C PRO A 184 -5.05 -9.04 -6.90
N SER A 185 -5.48 -9.67 -5.80
CA SER A 185 -5.28 -11.12 -5.59
C SER A 185 -5.93 -11.98 -6.69
N LEU A 186 -7.08 -11.55 -7.24
CA LEU A 186 -7.78 -12.22 -8.34
C LEU A 186 -7.05 -12.09 -9.69
N LYS A 187 -6.05 -11.19 -9.79
CA LYS A 187 -5.29 -10.92 -11.01
C LYS A 187 -3.97 -11.69 -11.08
N LEU A 188 -3.60 -12.39 -10.01
CA LEU A 188 -2.41 -13.21 -9.95
C LEU A 188 -2.60 -14.51 -10.74
N LYS A 189 -1.49 -15.08 -11.23
CA LYS A 189 -1.45 -16.29 -12.06
C LYS A 189 -1.08 -17.52 -11.22
N GLU A 190 -1.19 -18.71 -11.81
CA GLU A 190 -0.94 -20.00 -11.14
C GLU A 190 0.48 -20.16 -10.57
N ASN A 191 1.47 -19.45 -11.13
CA ASN A 191 2.86 -19.51 -10.67
C ASN A 191 3.24 -18.36 -9.74
N ASP A 192 2.30 -17.45 -9.44
CA ASP A 192 2.53 -16.31 -8.55
C ASP A 192 2.26 -16.70 -7.09
N TYR A 193 2.73 -15.85 -6.17
CA TYR A 193 2.51 -15.98 -4.74
C TYR A 193 1.65 -14.85 -4.20
N LEU A 194 0.72 -15.19 -3.31
CA LEU A 194 -0.06 -14.25 -2.52
C LEU A 194 0.28 -14.42 -1.04
N MET A 195 0.59 -13.33 -0.36
CA MET A 195 0.94 -13.31 1.06
C MET A 195 -0.06 -12.44 1.83
N PRO A 196 -1.22 -13.00 2.21
CA PRO A 196 -2.21 -12.26 2.98
C PRO A 196 -1.81 -12.16 4.45
N ARG A 197 -1.98 -10.98 5.05
CA ARG A 197 -1.80 -10.82 6.49
C ARG A 197 -2.92 -11.55 7.24
N THR A 198 -2.53 -12.48 8.10
CA THR A 198 -3.44 -13.28 8.91
C THR A 198 -4.07 -12.41 10.00
N GLY A 199 -5.38 -12.57 10.21
CA GLY A 199 -6.15 -11.73 11.13
C GLY A 199 -6.70 -10.44 10.50
N PHE A 200 -6.43 -10.20 9.22
CA PHE A 200 -6.94 -9.06 8.46
C PHE A 200 -7.90 -9.52 7.34
N PRO A 201 -8.75 -8.62 6.80
CA PRO A 201 -9.85 -8.99 5.90
C PRO A 201 -9.45 -9.78 4.65
N LEU A 202 -8.26 -9.54 4.09
CA LEU A 202 -7.79 -10.25 2.89
C LEU A 202 -7.73 -11.76 3.12
N CYS A 203 -7.23 -12.19 4.28
CA CYS A 203 -7.10 -13.60 4.62
C CYS A 203 -8.46 -14.33 4.59
N ASP A 204 -9.50 -13.69 5.13
CA ASP A 204 -10.87 -14.21 5.11
C ASP A 204 -11.47 -14.23 3.70
N LEU A 205 -11.26 -13.17 2.93
CA LEU A 205 -11.78 -13.06 1.57
C LEU A 205 -11.16 -14.10 0.63
N VAL A 206 -9.84 -14.31 0.74
CA VAL A 206 -9.10 -15.35 0.02
C VAL A 206 -9.61 -16.73 0.40
N SER A 207 -9.78 -16.99 1.70
CA SER A 207 -10.30 -18.29 2.19
C SER A 207 -11.71 -18.58 1.66
N LYS A 208 -12.61 -17.58 1.69
CA LYS A 208 -13.99 -17.70 1.18
C LYS A 208 -14.08 -17.83 -0.34
N ASN A 209 -13.05 -17.40 -1.08
CA ASN A 209 -13.03 -17.40 -2.55
C ASN A 209 -11.87 -18.22 -3.11
N SER A 210 -11.41 -19.26 -2.40
CA SER A 210 -10.20 -20.02 -2.74
C SER A 210 -10.17 -20.55 -4.18
N THR A 211 -11.33 -20.95 -4.73
CA THR A 211 -11.45 -21.43 -6.11
C THR A 211 -11.22 -20.35 -7.18
N LYS A 212 -11.27 -19.07 -6.81
CA LYS A 212 -10.98 -17.92 -7.70
C LYS A 212 -9.55 -17.44 -7.58
N ILE A 213 -8.82 -17.84 -6.55
CA ILE A 213 -7.44 -17.44 -6.30
C ILE A 213 -6.53 -18.46 -6.98
N LYS A 214 -5.78 -18.01 -7.99
CA LYS A 214 -4.88 -18.88 -8.77
C LYS A 214 -3.49 -19.01 -8.15
N ALA A 215 -3.02 -17.96 -7.47
CA ALA A 215 -1.70 -17.93 -6.85
C ALA A 215 -1.60 -18.90 -5.66
N GLU A 216 -0.39 -19.39 -5.38
CA GLU A 216 -0.10 -20.13 -4.15
C GLU A 216 -0.13 -19.16 -2.96
N VAL A 217 -0.89 -19.48 -1.91
CA VAL A 217 -1.17 -18.57 -0.79
C VAL A 217 -0.33 -18.91 0.43
N HIS A 218 0.38 -17.92 0.98
CA HIS A 218 1.22 -18.05 2.17
C HIS A 218 0.95 -16.93 3.18
N GLY A 219 0.13 -17.23 4.19
CA GLY A 219 -0.20 -16.25 5.23
C GLY A 219 0.99 -15.88 6.14
N TRP A 220 0.96 -14.67 6.69
CA TRP A 220 1.92 -14.17 7.68
C TRP A 220 1.20 -13.36 8.75
N ARG A 221 1.71 -13.32 10.00
CA ARG A 221 1.05 -12.61 11.12
C ARG A 221 1.72 -11.27 11.50
N ASP A 222 3.04 -11.28 11.55
CA ASP A 222 3.87 -10.14 11.98
C ASP A 222 5.08 -9.96 11.04
N GLY A 223 5.88 -8.92 11.27
CA GLY A 223 7.04 -8.65 10.43
C GLY A 223 8.11 -9.75 10.43
N LYS A 224 8.19 -10.59 11.48
CA LYS A 224 9.13 -11.73 11.52
C LYS A 224 8.67 -12.84 10.58
N GLU A 225 7.38 -13.18 10.60
CA GLU A 225 6.80 -14.14 9.66
C GLU A 225 6.80 -13.61 8.24
N LEU A 226 6.49 -12.33 8.03
CA LEU A 226 6.59 -11.70 6.71
C LEU A 226 7.99 -11.89 6.15
N GLN A 227 9.03 -11.54 6.91
CA GLN A 227 10.42 -11.71 6.50
C GLN A 227 10.72 -13.17 6.14
N HIS A 228 10.36 -14.10 7.03
CA HIS A 228 10.64 -15.52 6.83
C HIS A 228 9.97 -16.08 5.56
N VAL A 229 8.66 -15.83 5.41
CA VAL A 229 7.88 -16.33 4.27
C VAL A 229 8.35 -15.69 2.98
N LEU A 230 8.54 -14.36 2.95
CA LEU A 230 8.99 -13.65 1.76
C LEU A 230 10.33 -14.20 1.25
N LEU A 231 11.32 -14.34 2.13
CA LEU A 231 12.63 -14.87 1.76
C LEU A 231 12.57 -16.34 1.36
N HIS A 232 11.73 -17.14 2.00
CA HIS A 232 11.53 -18.52 1.57
C HIS A 232 10.98 -18.60 0.13
N LEU A 233 9.97 -17.79 -0.20
CA LEU A 233 9.36 -17.77 -1.53
C LEU A 233 10.30 -17.23 -2.60
N ILE A 234 11.10 -16.21 -2.29
CA ILE A 234 12.13 -15.69 -3.20
C ILE A 234 13.17 -16.78 -3.55
N ASN A 235 13.60 -17.58 -2.56
CA ASN A 235 14.58 -18.64 -2.80
C ASN A 235 13.99 -19.90 -3.46
N LYS A 236 12.67 -20.13 -3.32
CA LYS A 236 11.95 -21.23 -3.98
C LYS A 236 11.64 -20.93 -5.46
N ALA A 237 11.49 -19.65 -5.79
CA ALA A 237 10.96 -19.14 -7.05
C ALA A 237 11.80 -19.51 -8.27
#